data_AF-J7J1U4-F1
#
_entry.id   AF-J7J1U4-F1
#
_cell.length_a   1.000
_cell.length_b   1.000
_cell.length_c   1.000
_cell.angle_alpha   90.00
_cell.angle_beta   90.00
_cell.angle_gamma   90.00
#
_symmetry.space_group_name_H-M   'P 1'
#
loop_
_entity.id
_entity.type
_entity.pdbx_description
1 polymer ?
#
loop_
_entity_poly.entity_id
_entity_poly.type
_entity_poly.pdbx_seq_one_letter_code
_entity_poly.pdbx_strand_id
1 'polypeptide(L)'
;MGPSSSYADVISEVGTISLPSTGSTYLESQTLIPVKQGEDYTLSGNLSTDPLTAASGNGASLQVLIYNQAGTYVQTIKSKVVSEKSDLAKYVVPFNSPVKGTAKVRLDVTSAQGDAKFDNIRFGYDLEGRLKQEKVSKTLNGPILHTFDYDYDKVGNLISSIEKILLKAELMIPKV
;
A
#
# COMPACT_ATOMS: atom_id res chain seq x y z
N MET A 1 -20.81 -2.87 0.39
CA MET A 1 -19.74 -2.63 1.39
C MET A 1 -18.50 -2.30 0.61
N GLY A 2 -18.09 -1.03 0.49
CA GLY A 2 -17.21 -0.30 1.43
C GLY A 2 -15.78 -0.83 1.39
N PRO A 3 -14.69 -0.01 1.26
CA PRO A 3 -14.62 1.45 1.31
C PRO A 3 -13.87 2.14 0.13
N SER A 4 -13.87 3.47 0.24
CA SER A 4 -13.08 4.54 -0.40
C SER A 4 -11.56 4.44 -0.22
N SER A 5 -10.83 5.32 -0.94
CA SER A 5 -9.38 5.67 -0.84
C SER A 5 -8.52 5.14 -2.00
N SER A 6 -7.77 6.04 -2.65
CA SER A 6 -6.72 5.76 -3.64
C SER A 6 -5.43 5.19 -3.05
N TYR A 7 -5.48 4.85 -1.77
CA TYR A 7 -4.54 3.97 -1.13
C TYR A 7 -5.34 2.76 -0.69
N ALA A 8 -4.87 1.56 -1.03
CA ALA A 8 -5.25 0.44 -0.19
C ALA A 8 -4.55 0.67 1.14
N ASP A 9 -5.30 0.99 2.20
CA ASP A 9 -4.79 0.84 3.55
C ASP A 9 -4.54 -0.66 3.73
N VAL A 10 -3.26 -1.03 3.71
CA VAL A 10 -2.87 -2.44 3.69
C VAL A 10 -2.64 -2.93 5.12
N ILE A 11 -2.08 -2.06 5.96
CA ILE A 11 -1.95 -2.23 7.41
C ILE A 11 -2.24 -0.85 8.02
N SER A 12 -3.46 -0.68 8.53
CA SER A 12 -4.05 0.61 8.94
C SER A 12 -3.84 0.99 10.40
N GLU A 13 -3.37 0.06 11.23
CA GLU A 13 -3.18 0.27 12.66
C GLU A 13 -1.69 0.33 13.00
N VAL A 14 -1.35 1.15 14.01
CA VAL A 14 -0.02 1.14 14.60
C VAL A 14 0.24 -0.25 15.14
N GLY A 15 1.18 -0.96 14.53
CA GLY A 15 1.64 -2.22 15.07
C GLY A 15 3.03 -2.07 15.66
N THR A 16 3.31 -2.91 16.65
CA THR A 16 4.64 -3.02 17.26
C THR A 16 5.11 -4.45 17.10
N ILE A 17 6.32 -4.60 16.57
CA ILE A 17 7.04 -5.87 16.59
C ILE A 17 8.12 -5.74 17.67
N SER A 18 8.04 -6.60 18.67
CA SER A 18 9.06 -6.75 19.71
C SER A 18 9.77 -8.08 19.52
N LEU A 19 11.10 -8.04 19.37
CA LEU A 19 11.94 -9.22 19.32
C LEU A 19 12.68 -9.37 20.65
N PRO A 20 12.29 -10.32 21.53
CA PRO A 20 12.96 -10.52 22.82
C PRO A 20 14.28 -11.28 22.70
N SER A 21 14.52 -11.94 21.56
CA SER A 21 15.72 -12.72 21.25
C SER A 21 15.94 -12.79 19.74
N THR A 22 17.11 -13.27 19.32
CA THR A 22 17.50 -13.29 17.91
C THR A 22 16.49 -14.01 17.04
N GLY A 23 16.02 -13.31 16.02
CA GLY A 23 15.08 -13.86 15.07
C GLY A 23 14.69 -12.89 13.98
N SER A 24 13.87 -13.41 13.09
CA SER A 24 13.19 -12.65 12.05
C SER A 24 11.70 -12.82 12.25
N THR A 25 10.97 -11.72 12.18
CA THR A 25 9.51 -11.73 12.19
C THR A 25 8.99 -10.70 11.22
N TYR A 26 7.72 -10.83 10.86
CA TYR A 26 7.09 -9.96 9.91
C TYR A 26 5.61 -9.79 10.15
N LEU A 27 5.11 -8.68 9.63
CA LEU A 27 3.68 -8.46 9.48
C LEU A 27 3.37 -8.23 8.01
N GLU A 28 2.35 -8.93 7.52
CA GLU A 28 2.02 -9.00 6.11
C GLU A 28 0.58 -8.57 5.87
N SER A 29 0.38 -7.90 4.75
CA SER A 29 -0.92 -7.63 4.16
C SER A 29 -1.76 -8.89 4.04
N GLN A 30 -2.98 -8.85 4.56
CA GLN A 30 -3.94 -9.95 4.39
C GLN A 30 -4.50 -10.01 2.95
N THR A 31 -4.51 -8.87 2.26
CA THR A 31 -5.05 -8.74 0.90
C THR A 31 -3.95 -8.79 -0.14
N LEU A 32 -4.12 -9.61 -1.18
CA LEU A 32 -3.30 -9.56 -2.38
C LEU A 32 -3.67 -8.33 -3.21
N ILE A 33 -2.68 -7.49 -3.51
CA ILE A 33 -2.88 -6.23 -4.24
C ILE A 33 -2.60 -6.48 -5.72
N PRO A 34 -3.58 -6.28 -6.63
CA PRO A 34 -3.33 -6.45 -8.05
C PRO A 34 -2.28 -5.45 -8.58
N VAL A 35 -1.32 -5.94 -9.35
CA VAL A 35 -0.33 -5.12 -10.07
C VAL A 35 -0.32 -5.44 -11.56
N LYS A 36 0.00 -4.43 -12.37
CA LYS A 36 0.07 -4.51 -13.83
C LYS A 36 1.51 -4.30 -14.27
N GLN A 37 1.93 -5.03 -15.30
CA GLN A 37 3.25 -4.89 -15.87
C GLN A 37 3.46 -3.47 -16.42
N GLY A 38 4.61 -2.88 -16.11
CA GLY A 38 5.00 -1.57 -16.61
C GLY A 38 4.33 -0.39 -15.89
N GLU A 39 3.41 -0.64 -14.96
CA GLU A 39 2.81 0.42 -14.14
C GLU A 39 3.70 0.77 -12.94
N ASP A 40 3.67 2.05 -12.58
CA ASP A 40 4.34 2.57 -11.41
C ASP A 40 3.45 2.56 -10.17
N TYR A 41 4.08 2.28 -9.04
CA TYR A 41 3.48 2.12 -7.73
C TYR A 41 4.35 2.78 -6.67
N THR A 42 3.76 3.03 -5.50
CA THR A 42 4.49 3.53 -4.34
C THR A 42 4.10 2.75 -3.10
N LEU A 43 5.10 2.21 -2.39
CA LEU A 43 4.94 1.78 -1.00
C LEU A 43 5.27 2.96 -0.09
N SER A 44 4.41 3.25 0.87
CA SER A 44 4.72 4.24 1.91
C SER A 44 4.29 3.75 3.28
N GLY A 45 4.95 4.26 4.30
CA GLY A 45 4.61 3.97 5.69
C GLY A 45 5.56 4.67 6.63
N ASN A 46 5.13 4.78 7.88
CA ASN A 46 5.96 5.31 8.95
C ASN A 46 6.68 4.15 9.65
N LEU A 47 7.96 4.34 9.99
CA LEU A 47 8.77 3.37 10.71
C LEU A 47 9.63 4.08 11.75
N SER A 48 9.70 3.50 12.94
CA SER A 48 10.63 3.85 14.01
C SER A 48 11.19 2.59 14.65
N THR A 49 12.34 2.73 15.30
CA THR A 49 12.87 1.67 16.14
C THR A 49 13.34 2.24 17.48
N ASP A 50 13.12 1.49 18.56
CA ASP A 50 14.02 1.57 19.71
C ASP A 50 15.17 0.60 19.40
N PRO A 51 16.45 0.99 19.65
CA PRO A 51 17.58 0.52 18.87
C PRO A 51 17.60 -1.01 18.75
N LEU A 52 17.62 -1.47 17.50
CA LEU A 52 17.69 -2.88 17.18
C LEU A 52 19.13 -3.35 17.32
N THR A 53 19.35 -4.43 18.06
CA THR A 53 20.64 -5.11 18.11
C THR A 53 20.78 -6.00 16.86
N ALA A 54 20.92 -5.39 15.69
CA ALA A 54 20.93 -6.10 14.41
C ALA A 54 22.36 -6.26 13.86
N ALA A 55 22.65 -7.41 13.24
CA ALA A 55 23.87 -7.57 12.44
C ALA A 55 23.85 -6.61 11.23
N SER A 56 25.02 -6.30 10.66
CA SER A 56 25.14 -5.41 9.50
C SER A 56 24.21 -5.86 8.36
N GLY A 57 23.39 -4.93 7.84
CA GLY A 57 22.41 -5.19 6.79
C GLY A 57 21.04 -5.70 7.28
N ASN A 58 20.90 -6.02 8.57
CA ASN A 58 19.64 -6.40 9.21
C ASN A 58 19.02 -5.21 9.97
N GLY A 59 17.73 -5.32 10.27
CA GLY A 59 16.94 -4.30 10.95
C GLY A 59 15.48 -4.39 10.53
N ALA A 60 14.76 -3.28 10.64
CA ALA A 60 13.39 -3.13 10.16
C ALA A 60 13.34 -2.54 8.74
N SER A 61 12.44 -3.03 7.89
CA SER A 61 12.22 -2.48 6.55
C SER A 61 10.80 -2.74 6.06
N LEU A 62 10.22 -1.77 5.36
CA LEU A 62 8.99 -1.94 4.60
C LEU A 62 9.32 -2.59 3.25
N GLN A 63 8.54 -3.58 2.84
CA GLN A 63 8.78 -4.38 1.65
C GLN A 63 7.52 -4.59 0.81
N VAL A 64 7.68 -4.72 -0.50
CA VAL A 64 6.69 -5.24 -1.44
C VAL A 64 7.24 -6.51 -2.06
N LEU A 65 6.54 -7.63 -1.88
CA LEU A 65 6.81 -8.88 -2.57
C LEU A 65 5.89 -8.98 -3.78
N ILE A 66 6.43 -9.16 -4.98
CA ILE A 66 5.68 -9.24 -6.22
C ILE A 66 5.65 -10.68 -6.73
N TYR A 67 4.47 -11.11 -7.13
CA TYR A 67 4.18 -12.43 -7.69
C TYR A 67 3.57 -12.28 -9.08
N ASN A 68 3.90 -13.18 -10.00
CA ASN A 68 3.28 -13.23 -11.32
C ASN A 68 1.83 -13.79 -11.25
N GLN A 69 1.14 -13.87 -12.39
CA GLN A 69 -0.24 -14.40 -12.43
C GLN A 69 -0.38 -15.88 -12.03
N ALA A 70 0.70 -16.66 -12.07
CA ALA A 70 0.74 -18.04 -11.61
C ALA A 70 1.01 -18.16 -10.10
N GLY A 71 1.18 -17.03 -9.39
CA GLY A 71 1.50 -17.00 -7.96
C GLY A 71 2.99 -17.26 -7.67
N THR A 72 3.86 -17.27 -8.67
CA THR A 72 5.30 -17.43 -8.48
C THR A 72 5.93 -16.11 -8.05
N TYR A 73 6.77 -16.14 -7.01
CA TYR A 73 7.56 -15.00 -6.59
C TYR A 73 8.48 -14.50 -7.71
N VAL A 74 8.55 -13.17 -7.88
CA VAL A 74 9.34 -12.51 -8.90
C VAL A 74 10.42 -11.64 -8.28
N GLN A 75 10.03 -10.70 -7.42
CA GLN A 75 10.98 -9.77 -6.81
C GLN A 75 10.48 -9.18 -5.49
N THR A 76 11.42 -8.61 -4.74
CA THR A 76 11.16 -7.82 -3.54
C THR A 76 11.69 -6.41 -3.74
N ILE A 77 10.85 -5.42 -3.45
CA ILE A 77 11.22 -4.02 -3.33
C ILE A 77 11.23 -3.68 -1.84
N LYS A 78 12.22 -2.93 -1.35
CA LYS A 78 12.30 -2.58 0.07
C LYS A 78 12.75 -1.16 0.33
N SER A 79 12.31 -0.60 1.46
CA SER A 79 12.84 0.64 2.00
C SER A 79 14.29 0.48 2.47
N LYS A 80 14.90 1.60 2.87
CA LYS A 80 16.11 1.57 3.69
C LYS A 80 15.85 0.70 4.93
N VAL A 81 16.86 -0.07 5.33
CA VAL A 81 16.86 -0.82 6.59
C VAL A 81 17.17 0.14 7.74
N VAL A 82 16.34 0.10 8.79
CA VAL A 82 16.47 0.91 10.00
C VAL A 82 16.82 -0.02 11.16
N SER A 83 17.96 0.23 11.78
CA SER A 83 18.43 -0.54 12.95
C SER A 83 18.78 0.36 14.13
N GLU A 84 19.19 1.60 13.86
CA GLU A 84 19.46 2.61 14.89
C GLU A 84 18.18 3.19 15.45
N LYS A 85 18.23 3.60 16.72
CA LYS A 85 17.13 4.32 17.38
C LYS A 85 16.67 5.48 16.51
N SER A 86 15.38 5.53 16.23
CA SER A 86 14.81 6.60 15.41
C SER A 86 13.41 6.97 15.87
N ASP A 87 13.07 8.24 15.74
CA ASP A 87 11.68 8.67 15.80
C ASP A 87 10.90 8.13 14.59
N LEU A 88 9.57 8.26 14.65
CA LEU A 88 8.67 7.80 13.61
C LEU A 88 8.89 8.63 12.33
N ALA A 89 9.54 8.01 11.35
CA ALA A 89 9.89 8.65 10.08
C ALA A 89 9.10 8.03 8.92
N LYS A 90 8.69 8.86 7.96
CA LYS A 90 8.00 8.40 6.75
C LYS A 90 9.00 7.87 5.73
N TYR A 91 8.73 6.67 5.23
CA TYR A 91 9.44 6.06 4.11
C TYR A 91 8.51 5.98 2.91
N VAL A 92 9.07 6.27 1.72
CA VAL A 92 8.38 6.23 0.44
C VAL A 92 9.28 5.52 -0.55
N VAL A 93 8.78 4.45 -1.17
CA VAL A 93 9.52 3.60 -2.08
C VAL A 93 8.71 3.47 -3.38
N PRO A 94 9.02 4.28 -4.40
CA PRO A 94 8.44 4.11 -5.73
C PRO A 94 9.04 2.89 -6.42
N PHE A 95 8.25 2.18 -7.21
CA PHE A 95 8.71 1.07 -8.02
C PHE A 95 7.81 0.82 -9.24
N ASN A 96 8.41 0.25 -10.29
CA ASN A 96 7.68 -0.24 -11.45
C ASN A 96 7.45 -1.75 -11.30
N SER A 97 6.24 -2.24 -11.62
CA SER A 97 5.98 -3.68 -11.58
C SER A 97 6.48 -4.35 -12.87
N PRO A 98 7.41 -5.32 -12.79
CA PRO A 98 7.96 -5.97 -13.97
C PRO A 98 6.98 -6.98 -14.60
N VAL A 99 5.91 -7.33 -13.89
CA VAL A 99 4.95 -8.35 -14.29
C VAL A 99 3.52 -7.91 -14.02
N LYS A 100 2.59 -8.55 -14.72
CA LYS A 100 1.18 -8.58 -14.32
C LYS A 100 1.02 -9.66 -13.26
N GLY A 101 0.34 -9.36 -12.16
CA GLY A 101 0.16 -10.31 -11.08
C GLY A 101 -0.35 -9.66 -9.80
N THR A 102 0.26 -10.02 -8.67
CA THR A 102 -0.14 -9.52 -7.35
C THR A 102 1.07 -9.08 -6.53
N ALA A 103 0.82 -8.22 -5.56
CA ALA A 103 1.79 -7.77 -4.58
C ALA A 103 1.29 -8.07 -3.16
N LYS A 104 2.23 -8.37 -2.27
CA LYS A 104 2.03 -8.39 -0.82
C LYS A 104 2.92 -7.32 -0.20
N VAL A 105 2.38 -6.59 0.76
CA VAL A 105 3.15 -5.63 1.53
C VAL A 105 3.55 -6.30 2.84
N ARG A 106 4.83 -6.19 3.18
CA ARG A 106 5.39 -6.78 4.39
C ARG A 106 6.19 -5.74 5.14
N LEU A 107 6.10 -5.77 6.46
CA LEU A 107 7.12 -5.21 7.31
C LEU A 107 7.98 -6.37 7.80
N ASP A 108 9.27 -6.27 7.54
CA ASP A 108 10.26 -7.22 8.02
C ASP A 108 11.08 -6.62 9.13
N VAL A 109 11.30 -7.40 10.18
CA VAL A 109 12.25 -7.08 11.25
C VAL A 109 13.16 -8.29 11.46
N THR A 110 14.47 -8.08 11.33
CA THR A 110 15.49 -9.06 11.70
C THR A 110 16.46 -8.42 12.67
N SER A 111 16.51 -8.92 13.89
CA SER A 111 17.35 -8.37 14.96
C SER A 111 17.65 -9.42 16.03
N ALA A 112 18.71 -9.21 16.82
CA ALA A 112 18.94 -9.94 18.06
C ALA A 112 17.92 -9.53 19.13
N GLN A 113 17.66 -8.22 19.27
CA GLN A 113 16.77 -7.65 20.28
C GLN A 113 16.24 -6.28 19.80
N GLY A 114 15.12 -5.83 20.37
CA GLY A 114 14.61 -4.46 20.23
C GLY A 114 13.20 -4.40 19.64
N ASP A 115 12.71 -3.17 19.47
CA ASP A 115 11.34 -2.88 19.06
C ASP A 115 11.31 -2.09 17.76
N ALA A 116 10.44 -2.50 16.85
CA ALA A 116 10.10 -1.74 15.65
C ALA A 116 8.62 -1.37 15.69
N LYS A 117 8.33 -0.09 15.48
CA LYS A 117 6.96 0.43 15.37
C LYS A 117 6.73 0.99 13.99
N PHE A 118 5.56 0.72 13.47
CA PHE A 118 5.17 1.11 12.14
C PHE A 118 3.73 1.57 12.18
N ASP A 119 3.43 2.47 11.26
CA ASP A 119 2.12 3.08 11.19
C ASP A 119 1.81 3.46 9.76
N ASN A 120 0.51 3.49 9.44
CA ASN A 120 -0.02 4.06 8.22
C ASN A 120 0.66 3.49 6.95
N ILE A 121 0.76 2.16 6.85
CA ILE A 121 1.36 1.49 5.70
C ILE A 121 0.35 1.46 4.56
N ARG A 122 0.73 2.09 3.45
CA ARG A 122 -0.12 2.29 2.29
C ARG A 122 0.56 1.88 1.01
N PHE A 123 -0.26 1.39 0.08
CA PHE A 123 0.13 1.09 -1.28
C PHE A 123 -0.63 2.01 -2.25
N GLY A 124 0.12 2.86 -2.96
CA GLY A 124 -0.41 3.87 -3.88
C GLY A 124 -0.15 3.52 -5.36
N TYR A 125 -0.95 4.13 -6.24
CA TYR A 125 -0.99 3.83 -7.68
C TYR A 125 -0.36 4.93 -8.56
N ASP A 126 0.90 5.31 -8.31
CA ASP A 126 1.82 6.01 -9.22
C ASP A 126 3.14 6.32 -8.46
N LEU A 127 4.13 6.93 -9.13
CA LEU A 127 5.45 7.30 -8.57
C LEU A 127 5.38 8.37 -7.45
N GLU A 128 4.25 9.07 -7.28
CA GLU A 128 4.14 10.24 -6.40
C GLU A 128 3.04 10.12 -5.34
N GLY A 129 2.34 8.98 -5.29
CA GLY A 129 1.30 8.68 -4.32
C GLY A 129 -0.02 9.42 -4.57
N ARG A 130 -0.36 9.70 -5.83
CA ARG A 130 -1.56 10.49 -6.17
C ARG A 130 -2.79 9.63 -6.46
N LEU A 131 -3.96 10.26 -6.29
CA LEU A 131 -5.27 9.63 -6.44
C LEU A 131 -5.56 9.39 -7.93
N LYS A 132 -5.46 8.18 -8.48
CA LYS A 132 -5.95 7.93 -9.86
C LYS A 132 -7.47 7.80 -9.97
N GLN A 133 -8.13 7.42 -8.88
CA GLN A 133 -9.58 7.26 -8.83
C GLN A 133 -10.11 7.43 -7.40
N GLU A 134 -11.21 8.17 -7.26
CA GLU A 134 -12.01 8.27 -6.04
C GLU A 134 -13.45 7.81 -6.33
N LYS A 135 -14.04 7.05 -5.41
CA LYS A 135 -15.44 6.62 -5.51
C LYS A 135 -16.22 7.10 -4.30
N VAL A 136 -17.21 7.94 -4.54
CA VAL A 136 -18.08 8.51 -3.50
C VAL A 136 -19.40 7.76 -3.48
N SER A 137 -19.71 7.21 -2.30
CA SER A 137 -20.97 6.54 -2.01
C SER A 137 -21.64 7.21 -0.81
N LYS A 138 -22.97 7.32 -0.83
CA LYS A 138 -23.73 8.00 0.24
C LYS A 138 -23.73 7.23 1.57
N THR A 139 -23.46 5.93 1.51
CA THR A 139 -23.33 5.07 2.69
C THR A 139 -22.08 4.22 2.53
N LEU A 140 -21.50 3.78 3.66
CA LEU A 140 -20.27 2.98 3.71
C LEU A 140 -20.32 1.78 2.76
N ASN A 141 -21.52 1.34 2.36
CA ASN A 141 -21.74 0.13 1.58
C ASN A 141 -22.70 0.30 0.38
N GLY A 142 -23.07 1.53 0.03
CA GLY A 142 -24.15 1.86 -0.92
C GLY A 142 -23.74 1.87 -2.40
N PRO A 143 -24.70 2.13 -3.31
CA PRO A 143 -24.38 2.35 -4.72
C PRO A 143 -23.44 3.55 -4.87
N ILE A 144 -22.43 3.39 -5.73
CA ILE A 144 -21.50 4.47 -6.09
C ILE A 144 -22.31 5.56 -6.79
N LEU A 145 -22.26 6.76 -6.23
CA LEU A 145 -22.99 7.92 -6.73
C LEU A 145 -22.13 8.69 -7.73
N HIS A 146 -20.85 8.87 -7.37
CA HIS A 146 -19.85 9.56 -8.18
C HIS A 146 -18.57 8.74 -8.22
N THR A 147 -17.96 8.65 -9.39
CA THR A 147 -16.57 8.22 -9.56
C THR A 147 -15.79 9.39 -10.12
N PHE A 148 -14.69 9.77 -9.48
CA PHE A 148 -13.77 10.75 -9.99
C PHE A 148 -12.55 10.02 -10.51
N ASP A 149 -12.21 10.21 -11.77
CA ASP A 149 -10.92 9.79 -12.33
C ASP A 149 -10.02 11.03 -12.39
N TYR A 150 -8.77 10.89 -11.99
CA TYR A 150 -7.80 11.99 -12.03
C TYR A 150 -6.62 11.63 -12.90
N ASP A 151 -6.23 12.58 -13.75
CA ASP A 151 -5.01 12.52 -14.54
C ASP A 151 -4.02 13.56 -14.04
N TYR A 152 -2.75 13.18 -13.97
CA TYR A 152 -1.65 14.07 -13.60
C TYR A 152 -0.62 14.16 -14.72
N ASP A 153 0.05 15.31 -14.83
CA ASP A 153 1.18 15.46 -15.73
C ASP A 153 2.43 14.77 -15.17
N LYS A 154 3.50 14.71 -15.97
CA LYS A 154 4.74 14.04 -15.60
C LYS A 154 5.52 14.73 -14.46
N VAL A 155 5.15 15.95 -14.10
CA VAL A 155 5.70 16.72 -12.97
C VAL A 155 4.73 16.70 -11.79
N GLY A 156 3.53 16.20 -12.04
CA GLY A 156 2.54 15.87 -11.05
C GLY A 156 1.45 16.87 -10.78
N ASN A 157 1.26 17.84 -11.66
CA ASN A 157 0.10 18.72 -11.58
C ASN A 157 -1.15 17.97 -12.05
N LEU A 158 -2.29 18.25 -11.42
CA LEU A 158 -3.58 17.72 -11.86
C LEU A 158 -3.89 18.28 -13.25
N ILE A 159 -3.99 17.41 -14.25
CA ILE A 159 -4.43 17.74 -15.61
C ILE A 159 -5.96 17.69 -15.69
N SER A 160 -6.56 16.65 -15.11
CA SER A 160 -7.99 16.40 -15.27
C SER A 160 -8.59 15.79 -14.00
N SER A 161 -9.84 16.16 -13.71
CA SER A 161 -10.70 15.44 -12.78
C SER A 161 -12.04 15.22 -13.46
N ILE A 162 -12.34 13.98 -13.82
CA ILE A 162 -13.57 13.61 -14.53
C ILE A 162 -14.53 12.98 -13.54
N GLU A 163 -15.62 13.67 -13.26
CA GLU A 163 -16.75 13.11 -12.53
C GLU A 163 -17.60 12.25 -13.46
N LYS A 164 -17.79 10.99 -13.09
CA LYS A 164 -18.69 10.03 -13.73
C LYS A 164 -19.84 9.75 -12.78
N ILE A 165 -21.03 10.17 -13.20
CA ILE A 165 -22.28 9.88 -12.49
C ILE A 165 -22.82 8.55 -13.00
N LEU A 166 -22.95 7.57 -12.12
CA LEU A 166 -23.64 6.32 -12.45
C LEU A 166 -25.14 6.53 -12.23
N LEU A 167 -25.86 6.92 -13.28
CA LEU A 167 -27.32 6.83 -13.28
C LEU A 167 -27.72 5.35 -13.27
N LYS A 168 -28.36 4.90 -12.19
CA LYS A 168 -29.10 3.63 -12.22
C LYS A 168 -30.24 3.80 -13.23
N ALA A 169 -30.12 3.18 -14.40
CA ALA A 169 -31.27 2.91 -15.24
C ALA A 169 -32.11 1.82 -14.54
N GLU A 170 -32.95 2.21 -13.59
CA GLU A 170 -34.08 1.39 -13.18
C GLU A 170 -35.09 1.38 -14.33
N LEU A 171 -34.98 0.37 -15.19
CA LEU A 171 -36.05 -0.05 -16.09
C LEU A 171 -37.25 -0.47 -15.21
N MET A 172 -38.11 0.49 -14.87
CA MET A 172 -39.48 0.18 -14.47
C MET A 172 -40.22 -0.29 -15.72
N ILE A 173 -40.33 -1.61 -15.88
CA ILE A 173 -41.33 -2.22 -16.74
C ILE A 173 -42.69 -1.88 -16.10
N PRO A 174 -43.60 -1.16 -16.79
CA PRO A 174 -44.94 -0.96 -16.25
C PRO A 174 -45.64 -2.33 -16.20
N LYS A 175 -46.10 -2.73 -15.00
CA LYS A 175 -47.06 -3.83 -14.91
C LYS A 175 -48.38 -3.34 -15.49
N VAL A 176 -48.86 -4.09 -16.48
CA VAL A 176 -50.21 -4.05 -17.05
C VAL A 176 -51.25 -4.32 -15.98
#